data_AF-A0A3N5N3A5-F1
#
_entry.id   AF-A0A3N5N3A5-F1
#
_cell.length_a   1.000
_cell.length_b   1.000
_cell.length_c   1.000
_cell.angle_alpha   90.00
_cell.angle_beta   90.00
_cell.angle_gamma   90.00
#
_symmetry.space_group_name_H-M   'P 1'
#
loop_
_entity.id
_entity.type
_entity.pdbx_description
1 polymer ?
#
loop_
_entity_poly.entity_id
_entity_poly.type
_entity_poly.pdbx_seq_one_letter_code
_entity_poly.pdbx_strand_id
1 'polypeptide(L)'
;MPERYPVGDLSEADIRRLLQRRIHTDRQDLLEHYRKTGRRILLIADHEEPGLPTYHSELLPDPQTQNRFTRIPAPGERVLKIVEAAAMIGLLLVILAGWNFLRHTNHAAESAYDLPALTPTPLIRAVVIPSGHTAPDATGHTYPNLAEIPVHLQPLLQSQASQPIEIPTPAPEQGIRIRIPAIDVDAPIVQGDGWEQLQKGVAQHLGTAGPGQNGNMVLSGHNDVYGEVFRYLDQLKPGDQVVIYSARRAYTYIITGWTLVEPTQVEVMDQTPDATLTLISCYPYLIDNQRIIVKAQLADA
;
A
#
# COMPACT_ATOMS: atom_id res chain seq x y z
N MET A 1 -42.48 33.70 3.04
CA MET A 1 -41.50 33.88 1.94
C MET A 1 -40.12 33.54 2.50
N PRO A 2 -39.32 32.66 1.88
CA PRO A 2 -37.98 32.37 2.40
C PRO A 2 -37.04 33.52 2.01
N GLU A 3 -36.46 34.19 3.00
CA GLU A 3 -35.38 35.16 2.80
C GLU A 3 -34.18 34.47 2.15
N ARG A 4 -33.88 34.83 0.91
CA ARG A 4 -32.69 34.36 0.19
C ARG A 4 -31.54 35.32 0.48
N TYR A 5 -30.64 34.92 1.37
CA TYR A 5 -29.38 35.65 1.58
C TYR A 5 -28.36 35.24 0.50
N PRO A 6 -27.70 36.19 -0.17
CA PRO A 6 -26.66 35.90 -1.15
C PRO A 6 -25.46 35.22 -0.47
N VAL A 7 -24.96 34.15 -1.08
CA VAL A 7 -24.01 33.18 -0.50
C VAL A 7 -22.61 33.77 -0.23
N GLY A 8 -22.35 35.02 -0.65
CA GLY A 8 -21.03 35.66 -0.61
C GLY A 8 -20.60 36.29 0.72
N ASP A 9 -21.54 36.63 1.62
CA ASP A 9 -21.24 37.49 2.81
C ASP A 9 -21.52 36.81 4.17
N LEU A 10 -21.68 35.48 4.22
CA LEU A 10 -21.98 34.77 5.46
C LEU A 10 -20.70 34.47 6.25
N SER A 11 -20.56 35.05 7.44
CA SER A 11 -19.45 34.71 8.35
C SER A 11 -19.57 33.27 8.86
N GLU A 12 -18.46 32.65 9.28
CA GLU A 12 -18.47 31.27 9.81
C GLU A 12 -19.45 31.11 11.00
N ALA A 13 -19.63 32.17 11.79
CA ALA A 13 -20.59 32.19 12.90
C ALA A 13 -22.05 32.16 12.41
N ASP A 14 -22.35 32.82 11.29
CA ASP A 14 -23.67 32.84 10.68
C ASP A 14 -24.01 31.50 10.04
N ILE A 15 -23.02 30.86 9.40
CA ILE A 15 -23.15 29.50 8.86
C ILE A 15 -23.46 28.51 10.00
N ARG A 16 -22.74 28.56 11.12
CA ARG A 16 -23.00 27.69 12.28
C ARG A 16 -24.39 27.89 12.86
N ARG A 17 -24.87 29.14 12.95
CA ARG A 17 -26.24 29.44 13.41
C ARG A 17 -27.30 28.90 12.46
N LEU A 18 -27.09 29.04 11.15
CA LEU A 18 -28.00 28.49 10.13
C LEU A 18 -28.04 26.96 10.18
N LEU A 19 -26.89 26.32 10.41
CA LEU A 19 -26.78 24.87 10.52
C LEU A 19 -27.48 24.34 11.78
N GLN A 20 -27.27 24.99 12.93
CA GLN A 20 -27.97 24.65 14.18
C GLN A 20 -29.49 24.85 14.07
N ARG A 21 -29.92 25.93 13.42
CA ARG A 21 -31.36 26.18 13.20
C ARG A 21 -31.97 25.08 12.33
N ARG A 22 -31.26 24.63 11.29
CA ARG A 22 -31.71 23.55 10.41
C ARG A 22 -31.82 22.20 11.10
N ILE A 23 -30.83 21.84 11.93
CA ILE A 23 -30.83 20.60 12.71
C ILE A 23 -32.07 20.53 13.63
N HIS A 24 -32.44 21.66 14.25
CA HIS A 24 -33.63 21.70 15.11
C HIS A 24 -34.93 21.49 14.34
N THR A 25 -35.07 22.08 13.15
CA THR A 25 -36.26 21.87 12.30
C THR A 25 -36.36 20.44 11.80
N ASP A 26 -35.26 19.88 11.28
CA ASP A 26 -35.24 18.51 10.75
C ASP A 26 -35.61 17.48 11.84
N ARG A 27 -35.19 17.72 13.10
CA ARG A 27 -35.56 16.87 14.25
C ARG A 27 -37.06 16.97 14.59
N GLN A 28 -37.67 18.15 14.45
CA GLN A 28 -39.11 18.32 14.67
C GLN A 28 -39.93 17.66 13.56
N ASP A 29 -39.52 17.83 12.30
CA ASP A 29 -40.16 17.21 11.14
C ASP A 29 -40.11 15.68 11.23
N LEU A 30 -39.00 15.12 11.72
CA LEU A 30 -38.85 13.69 11.97
C LEU A 30 -39.83 13.21 13.06
N LEU A 31 -39.98 13.95 14.17
CA LEU A 31 -40.93 13.63 15.23
C LEU A 31 -42.38 13.73 14.76
N GLU A 32 -42.72 14.71 13.91
CA GLU A 32 -44.03 14.80 13.28
C GLU A 32 -44.29 13.67 12.28
N HIS A 33 -43.29 13.28 11.51
CA HIS A 33 -43.36 12.13 10.60
C HIS A 33 -43.63 10.84 11.38
N TYR A 34 -42.95 10.63 12.52
CA TYR A 34 -43.21 9.50 13.41
C TYR A 34 -44.60 9.56 14.08
N ARG A 35 -45.10 10.75 14.43
CA ARG A 35 -46.48 10.92 14.92
C ARG A 35 -47.53 10.58 13.86
N LYS A 36 -47.31 10.96 12.59
CA LYS A 36 -48.22 10.66 11.46
C LYS A 36 -48.21 9.19 11.03
N THR A 37 -47.06 8.51 11.16
CA THR A 37 -46.88 7.09 10.76
C THR A 37 -47.30 6.08 11.83
N GLY A 38 -47.82 6.54 12.99
CA GLY A 38 -48.56 5.70 13.94
C GLY A 38 -47.70 4.74 14.78
N ARG A 39 -46.37 4.83 14.75
CA ARG A 39 -45.50 3.98 15.58
C ARG A 39 -45.30 4.61 16.96
N ARG A 40 -46.18 4.29 17.90
CA ARG A 40 -46.09 4.74 19.29
C ARG A 40 -45.00 3.95 20.03
N ILE A 41 -43.98 4.63 20.55
CA ILE A 41 -43.23 4.16 21.73
C ILE A 41 -43.89 4.82 22.94
N LEU A 42 -44.52 4.03 23.79
CA LEU A 42 -45.08 4.49 25.07
C LEU A 42 -43.91 4.81 26.02
N LEU A 43 -43.66 6.10 26.26
CA LEU A 43 -43.04 6.57 27.49
C LEU A 43 -44.19 6.76 28.48
N ILE A 44 -44.32 5.83 29.43
CA ILE A 44 -45.20 5.99 30.59
C ILE A 44 -44.44 6.87 31.58
N ALA A 45 -44.83 8.13 31.68
CA ALA A 45 -44.59 8.99 32.84
C ALA A 45 -45.87 9.81 33.09
N ASP A 46 -46.26 9.81 34.36
CA ASP A 46 -47.12 10.73 35.08
C ASP A 46 -48.60 10.83 34.65
N HIS A 47 -49.44 10.08 35.36
CA HIS A 47 -50.86 10.42 35.49
C HIS A 47 -51.10 11.17 36.80
N GLU A 48 -51.48 12.43 36.61
CA GLU A 48 -52.03 13.38 37.56
C GLU A 48 -53.52 13.06 37.76
N GLU A 49 -53.95 12.80 39.00
CA GLU A 49 -55.34 12.48 39.36
C GLU A 49 -56.23 13.74 39.50
N PRO A 50 -57.51 13.70 39.10
CA PRO A 50 -58.47 14.75 39.40
C PRO A 50 -59.31 14.48 40.67
N GLY A 51 -59.24 15.38 41.65
CA GLY A 51 -60.37 15.93 42.44
C GLY A 51 -61.30 15.01 43.27
N LEU A 52 -60.96 14.91 44.56
CA LEU A 52 -61.71 14.68 45.84
C LEU A 52 -63.25 14.47 45.87
N PRO A 53 -63.72 13.71 46.89
CA PRO A 53 -64.47 14.35 47.97
C PRO A 53 -63.88 14.15 49.37
N THR A 54 -64.03 15.20 50.15
CA THR A 54 -63.72 15.43 51.57
C THR A 54 -64.14 14.31 52.53
N TYR A 55 -63.20 13.87 53.36
CA TYR A 55 -63.47 13.36 54.71
C TYR A 55 -62.52 14.05 55.69
N HIS A 56 -63.07 14.89 56.56
CA HIS A 56 -62.41 15.39 57.75
C HIS A 56 -62.58 14.36 58.87
N SER A 57 -61.46 13.91 59.45
CA SER A 57 -61.47 13.26 60.77
C SER A 57 -60.16 13.57 61.50
N GLU A 58 -60.28 14.57 62.39
CA GLU A 58 -59.62 14.74 63.69
C GLU A 58 -58.09 14.58 63.82
N LEU A 59 -57.46 15.70 64.20
CA LEU A 59 -56.19 15.68 64.94
C LEU A 59 -56.37 14.95 66.28
N LEU A 60 -55.58 13.91 66.50
CA LEU A 60 -55.24 13.38 67.82
C LEU A 60 -53.70 13.27 67.94
N PRO A 61 -53.16 13.40 69.16
CA PRO A 61 -51.92 14.12 69.42
C PRO A 61 -50.67 13.30 69.18
N ASP A 62 -49.58 14.01 68.89
CA ASP A 62 -48.19 13.55 68.92
C ASP A 62 -47.84 12.91 70.27
N PRO A 63 -47.48 11.61 70.33
CA PRO A 63 -46.61 11.10 71.35
C PRO A 63 -45.22 11.02 70.73
N GLN A 64 -44.41 12.04 71.01
CA GLN A 64 -42.97 11.93 70.89
C GLN A 64 -42.51 10.67 71.60
N THR A 65 -42.19 9.65 70.83
CA THR A 65 -41.23 8.60 71.16
C THR A 65 -41.21 7.64 69.99
N GLN A 66 -40.13 7.65 69.22
CA GLN A 66 -39.40 6.42 68.89
C GLN A 66 -38.17 6.71 68.04
N ASN A 67 -37.03 6.45 68.69
CA ASN A 67 -35.88 5.74 68.16
C ASN A 67 -35.26 6.23 66.84
N ARG A 68 -34.02 6.72 66.97
CA ARG A 68 -32.97 6.56 65.95
C ARG A 68 -32.96 5.10 65.45
N PHE A 69 -33.66 4.83 64.36
CA PHE A 69 -33.42 3.63 63.58
C PHE A 69 -32.19 3.89 62.71
N THR A 70 -31.08 3.27 63.11
CA THR A 70 -29.98 2.95 62.20
C THR A 70 -30.58 2.29 60.95
N ARG A 71 -30.36 2.86 59.77
CA ARG A 71 -30.70 2.21 58.49
C ARG A 71 -29.99 0.86 58.44
N ILE A 72 -30.73 -0.23 58.61
CA ILE A 72 -30.27 -1.56 58.27
C ILE A 72 -30.28 -1.62 56.74
N PRO A 73 -29.16 -1.88 56.05
CA PRO A 73 -29.16 -1.98 54.59
C PRO A 73 -30.07 -3.14 54.18
N ALA A 74 -31.07 -2.85 53.35
CA ALA A 74 -32.00 -3.86 52.87
C ALA A 74 -31.23 -4.95 52.10
N PRO A 75 -31.55 -6.25 52.29
CA PRO A 75 -30.82 -7.34 51.63
C PRO A 75 -30.90 -7.28 50.09
N GLY A 76 -31.85 -6.52 49.52
CA GLY A 76 -31.99 -6.29 48.08
C GLY A 76 -30.89 -5.42 47.44
N GLU A 77 -30.25 -4.51 48.18
CA GLU A 77 -29.18 -3.66 47.62
C GLU A 77 -27.91 -4.46 47.29
N ARG A 78 -27.64 -5.51 48.06
CA ARG A 78 -26.50 -6.42 47.80
C ARG A 78 -26.77 -7.30 46.61
N VAL A 79 -28.01 -7.78 46.45
CA VAL A 79 -28.44 -8.59 45.29
C VAL A 79 -28.33 -7.77 44.01
N LEU A 80 -28.79 -6.51 44.01
CA LEU A 80 -28.69 -5.64 42.85
C LEU A 80 -27.23 -5.40 42.42
N LYS A 81 -26.33 -5.13 43.36
CA LYS A 81 -24.89 -4.95 43.09
C LYS A 81 -24.22 -6.22 42.55
N ILE A 82 -24.67 -7.41 42.99
CA ILE A 82 -24.18 -8.69 42.45
C ILE A 82 -24.62 -8.88 41.00
N VAL A 83 -25.88 -8.55 40.69
CA VAL A 83 -26.41 -8.62 39.32
C VAL A 83 -25.69 -7.65 38.39
N GLU A 84 -25.45 -6.42 38.85
CA GLU A 84 -24.68 -5.42 38.10
C GLU A 84 -23.23 -5.87 37.85
N ALA A 85 -22.55 -6.39 38.87
CA ALA A 85 -21.21 -6.94 38.72
C ALA A 85 -21.17 -8.11 37.73
N ALA A 86 -22.15 -9.01 37.79
CA ALA A 86 -22.28 -10.12 36.85
C ALA A 86 -22.51 -9.63 35.40
N ALA A 87 -23.31 -8.58 35.20
CA ALA A 87 -23.54 -7.98 33.90
C ALA A 87 -22.27 -7.33 33.31
N MET A 88 -21.48 -6.62 34.13
CA MET A 88 -20.20 -6.03 33.70
C MET A 88 -19.17 -7.11 33.33
N ILE A 89 -19.10 -8.18 34.13
CA ILE A 89 -18.22 -9.33 33.82
C ILE A 89 -18.65 -10.00 32.52
N GLY A 90 -19.96 -10.19 32.31
CA GLY A 90 -20.50 -10.73 31.06
C GLY A 90 -20.15 -9.87 29.85
N LEU A 91 -20.30 -8.54 29.96
CA LEU A 91 -19.92 -7.61 28.90
C LEU A 91 -18.41 -7.66 28.60
N LEU A 92 -17.57 -7.73 29.63
CA LEU A 92 -16.12 -7.86 29.46
C LEU A 92 -15.75 -9.14 28.72
N LEU A 93 -16.39 -10.27 29.06
CA LEU A 93 -16.18 -11.55 28.38
C LEU A 93 -16.60 -11.48 26.89
N VAL A 94 -17.71 -10.80 26.57
CA VAL A 94 -18.15 -10.59 25.19
C VAL A 94 -17.14 -9.74 24.41
N ILE A 95 -16.61 -8.67 25.02
CA ILE A 95 -15.59 -7.82 24.39
C ILE A 95 -14.30 -8.61 24.15
N LEU A 96 -13.84 -9.39 25.12
CA LEU A 96 -12.63 -10.21 24.98
C LEU A 96 -12.81 -11.29 23.90
N ALA A 97 -13.96 -11.97 23.88
CA ALA A 97 -14.29 -12.96 22.85
C ALA A 97 -14.37 -12.31 21.46
N GLY A 98 -15.00 -11.15 21.35
CA GLY A 98 -15.09 -10.37 20.11
C GLY A 98 -13.71 -9.91 19.62
N TRP A 99 -12.86 -9.41 20.52
CA TRP A 99 -11.50 -9.00 20.18
C TRP A 99 -10.66 -10.19 19.71
N ASN A 100 -10.78 -11.35 20.36
CA ASN A 100 -10.03 -12.55 19.98
C ASN A 100 -10.52 -13.10 18.63
N PHE A 101 -11.84 -13.06 18.39
CA PHE A 101 -12.44 -13.44 17.11
C PHE A 101 -12.01 -12.50 15.98
N LEU A 102 -11.96 -11.19 16.23
CA LEU A 102 -11.52 -10.19 15.25
C LEU A 102 -10.04 -10.38 14.89
N ARG A 103 -9.17 -10.66 15.87
CA ARG A 103 -7.76 -11.00 15.61
C ARG A 103 -7.62 -12.29 14.79
N HIS A 104 -8.39 -13.32 15.10
CA HIS A 104 -8.37 -14.57 14.33
C HIS A 104 -8.86 -14.41 12.89
N THR A 105 -9.92 -13.63 12.67
CA THR A 105 -10.43 -13.36 11.31
C THR A 105 -9.51 -12.44 10.53
N ASN A 106 -8.86 -11.47 11.17
CA ASN A 106 -7.91 -10.59 10.49
C ASN A 106 -6.66 -11.37 10.02
N HIS A 107 -6.11 -12.25 10.87
CA HIS A 107 -5.01 -13.14 10.46
C HIS A 107 -5.43 -14.16 9.39
N ALA A 108 -6.67 -14.65 9.42
CA ALA A 108 -7.19 -15.52 8.35
C ALA A 108 -7.39 -14.77 7.02
N ALA A 109 -7.80 -13.50 7.07
CA ALA A 109 -7.93 -12.65 5.90
C ALA A 109 -6.56 -12.29 5.29
N GLU A 110 -5.55 -12.02 6.12
CA GLU A 110 -4.15 -11.83 5.69
C GLU A 110 -3.64 -13.04 4.89
N SER A 111 -3.90 -14.27 5.35
CA SER A 111 -3.53 -15.50 4.63
C SER A 111 -4.34 -15.76 3.35
N ALA A 112 -5.49 -15.11 3.16
CA ALA A 112 -6.32 -15.26 1.96
C ALA A 112 -5.88 -14.32 0.81
N TYR A 113 -5.02 -13.34 1.09
CA TYR A 113 -4.37 -12.51 0.07
C TYR A 113 -3.08 -13.15 -0.48
N ASP A 114 -2.58 -14.22 0.13
CA ASP A 114 -1.59 -15.09 -0.48
C ASP A 114 -2.28 -15.93 -1.57
N LEU A 115 -2.36 -15.36 -2.77
CA LEU A 115 -2.63 -16.12 -3.98
C LEU A 115 -1.73 -17.37 -3.95
N PRO A 116 -2.25 -18.59 -4.24
CA PRO A 116 -1.40 -19.75 -4.35
C PRO A 116 -0.28 -19.40 -5.33
N ALA A 117 0.98 -19.57 -4.89
CA ALA A 117 2.13 -19.38 -5.73
C ALA A 117 1.85 -20.13 -7.02
N LEU A 118 1.62 -19.38 -8.11
CA LEU A 118 1.55 -19.94 -9.45
C LEU A 118 2.77 -20.83 -9.53
N THR A 119 2.56 -22.14 -9.67
CA THR A 119 3.65 -23.05 -9.99
C THR A 119 4.40 -22.38 -11.12
N PRO A 120 5.69 -22.03 -10.95
CA PRO A 120 6.37 -21.22 -11.94
C PRO A 120 6.21 -21.95 -13.26
N THR A 121 5.44 -21.36 -14.18
CA THR A 121 5.60 -21.61 -15.62
C THR A 121 7.10 -21.55 -15.80
N PRO A 122 7.74 -22.64 -16.31
CA PRO A 122 9.19 -22.79 -16.25
C PRO A 122 9.81 -21.45 -16.60
N LEU A 123 10.43 -20.83 -15.59
CA LEU A 123 11.03 -19.51 -15.72
C LEU A 123 11.84 -19.57 -17.00
N ILE A 124 11.55 -18.68 -17.95
CA ILE A 124 12.42 -18.44 -19.09
C ILE A 124 13.69 -17.90 -18.46
N ARG A 125 14.55 -18.81 -18.01
CA ARG A 125 15.85 -18.43 -17.51
C ARG A 125 16.56 -17.90 -18.74
N ALA A 126 16.89 -16.61 -18.71
CA ALA A 126 17.76 -16.04 -19.72
C ALA A 126 18.96 -16.97 -19.86
N VAL A 127 19.33 -17.29 -21.09
CA VAL A 127 20.51 -18.11 -21.36
C VAL A 127 21.74 -17.22 -21.55
N VAL A 128 21.48 -15.98 -21.93
CA VAL A 128 22.48 -14.94 -22.13
C VAL A 128 21.93 -13.67 -21.48
N ILE A 129 22.82 -12.93 -20.82
CA ILE A 129 22.56 -11.61 -20.26
C ILE A 129 22.13 -10.67 -21.39
N PRO A 130 21.07 -9.86 -21.18
CA PRO A 130 20.58 -8.86 -22.14
C PRO A 130 21.66 -7.84 -22.57
N SER A 131 21.32 -6.95 -23.51
CA SER A 131 22.20 -5.89 -24.07
C SER A 131 23.20 -6.32 -25.16
N GLY A 132 23.28 -7.61 -25.50
CA GLY A 132 24.20 -8.08 -26.54
C GLY A 132 23.86 -7.53 -27.93
N HIS A 133 24.81 -6.84 -28.56
CA HIS A 133 24.66 -6.27 -29.88
C HIS A 133 26.00 -6.20 -30.61
N THR A 134 25.96 -6.09 -31.93
CA THR A 134 27.16 -5.90 -32.74
C THR A 134 27.56 -4.43 -32.69
N ALA A 135 28.87 -4.16 -32.60
CA ALA A 135 29.40 -2.82 -32.72
C ALA A 135 28.85 -2.09 -33.97
N PRO A 136 28.64 -0.76 -33.90
CA PRO A 136 28.09 0.00 -35.02
C PRO A 136 28.90 -0.17 -36.31
N ASP A 137 28.22 -0.45 -37.42
CA ASP A 137 28.86 -0.51 -38.73
C ASP A 137 29.25 0.89 -39.25
N ALA A 138 29.87 0.97 -40.43
CA ALA A 138 30.28 2.24 -41.03
C ALA A 138 29.10 3.20 -41.33
N THR A 139 27.87 2.70 -41.32
CA THR A 139 26.63 3.49 -41.48
C THR A 139 25.95 3.80 -40.14
N GLY A 140 26.50 3.33 -39.02
CA GLY A 140 25.95 3.50 -37.68
C GLY A 140 24.83 2.53 -37.33
N HIS A 141 24.62 1.47 -38.13
CA HIS A 141 23.63 0.45 -37.81
C HIS A 141 24.20 -0.58 -36.85
N THR A 142 23.34 -1.05 -35.96
CA THR A 142 23.63 -2.02 -34.90
C THR A 142 22.57 -3.10 -34.91
N TYR A 143 22.96 -4.34 -34.63
CA TYR A 143 22.06 -5.49 -34.65
C TYR A 143 22.23 -6.33 -33.38
N PRO A 144 21.21 -7.08 -32.92
CA PRO A 144 21.36 -8.03 -31.83
C PRO A 144 22.48 -9.05 -32.12
N ASN A 145 23.35 -9.30 -31.13
CA ASN A 145 24.45 -10.25 -31.30
C ASN A 145 23.99 -11.69 -31.07
N LEU A 146 23.50 -12.34 -32.12
CA LEU A 146 23.02 -13.73 -32.04
C LEU A 146 24.16 -14.75 -31.88
N ALA A 147 25.42 -14.36 -32.06
CA ALA A 147 26.57 -15.27 -31.94
C ALA A 147 26.86 -15.67 -30.47
N GLU A 148 26.45 -14.84 -29.50
CA GLU A 148 26.57 -15.16 -28.07
C GLU A 148 25.59 -16.26 -27.64
N ILE A 149 24.55 -16.49 -28.44
CA ILE A 149 23.50 -17.45 -28.15
C ILE A 149 23.93 -18.82 -28.71
N PRO A 150 23.96 -19.88 -27.88
CA PRO A 150 24.26 -21.23 -28.34
C PRO A 150 23.37 -21.65 -29.51
N VAL A 151 23.95 -22.21 -30.57
CA VAL A 151 23.26 -22.54 -31.83
C VAL A 151 21.99 -23.36 -31.62
N HIS A 152 22.01 -24.31 -30.69
CA HIS A 152 20.87 -25.17 -30.39
C HIS A 152 19.67 -24.43 -29.76
N LEU A 153 19.86 -23.21 -29.28
CA LEU A 153 18.82 -22.38 -28.63
C LEU A 153 18.34 -21.24 -29.52
N GLN A 154 19.02 -20.95 -30.62
CA GLN A 154 18.59 -19.92 -31.58
C GLN A 154 17.17 -20.17 -32.12
N PRO A 155 16.76 -21.41 -32.47
CA PRO A 155 15.38 -21.66 -32.91
C PRO A 155 14.34 -21.37 -31.82
N LEU A 156 14.67 -21.66 -30.55
CA LEU A 156 13.80 -21.36 -29.43
C LEU A 156 13.61 -19.85 -29.27
N LEU A 157 14.69 -19.08 -29.31
CA LEU A 157 14.65 -17.62 -29.25
C LEU A 157 13.87 -17.00 -30.42
N GLN A 158 14.04 -17.51 -31.64
CA GLN A 158 13.23 -17.06 -32.78
C GLN A 158 11.74 -17.33 -32.58
N SER A 159 11.38 -18.51 -32.06
CA SER A 159 9.99 -18.82 -31.71
C SER A 159 9.45 -17.91 -30.59
N GLN A 160 10.28 -17.56 -29.61
CA GLN A 160 9.90 -16.67 -28.51
C GLN A 160 9.81 -15.21 -28.95
N ALA A 161 10.69 -14.74 -29.83
CA ALA A 161 10.64 -13.39 -30.38
C ALA A 161 9.36 -13.15 -31.21
N SER A 162 8.74 -14.22 -31.72
CA SER A 162 7.43 -14.13 -32.39
C SER A 162 6.24 -14.06 -31.42
N GLN A 163 6.46 -14.28 -30.12
CA GLN A 163 5.44 -14.12 -29.08
C GLN A 163 5.39 -12.67 -28.60
N PRO A 164 4.21 -12.09 -28.35
CA PRO A 164 4.11 -10.76 -27.76
C PRO A 164 4.76 -10.76 -26.38
N ILE A 165 5.68 -9.82 -26.12
CA ILE A 165 6.18 -9.58 -24.76
C ILE A 165 5.04 -8.96 -23.96
N GLU A 166 4.55 -9.67 -22.95
CA GLU A 166 3.57 -9.14 -22.01
C GLU A 166 4.25 -8.12 -21.08
N ILE A 167 4.18 -6.85 -21.47
CA ILE A 167 4.65 -5.76 -20.61
C ILE A 167 3.65 -5.61 -19.46
N PRO A 168 4.11 -5.64 -18.19
CA PRO A 168 3.22 -5.49 -17.05
C PRO A 168 2.51 -4.13 -17.12
N THR A 169 1.25 -4.11 -16.68
CA THR A 169 0.48 -2.87 -16.55
C THR A 169 1.22 -1.91 -15.61
N PRO A 170 1.41 -0.63 -15.99
CA PRO A 170 2.11 0.34 -15.17
C PRO A 170 1.58 0.40 -13.74
N ALA A 171 2.47 0.14 -12.77
CA ALA A 171 2.15 0.21 -11.35
C ALA A 171 2.74 1.47 -10.71
N PRO A 172 2.11 2.06 -9.68
CA PRO A 172 2.63 3.27 -9.03
C PRO A 172 4.03 3.14 -8.42
N GLU A 173 4.41 1.93 -7.99
CA GLU A 173 5.73 1.63 -7.41
C GLU A 173 6.79 1.28 -8.45
N GLN A 174 6.40 1.15 -9.73
CA GLN A 174 7.32 0.82 -10.81
C GLN A 174 8.36 1.92 -11.02
N GLY A 175 9.61 1.54 -11.28
CA GLY A 175 10.65 2.47 -11.67
C GLY A 175 10.33 3.11 -13.02
N ILE A 176 10.37 4.44 -13.07
CA ILE A 176 10.13 5.24 -14.28
C ILE A 176 11.37 6.00 -14.75
N ARG A 177 12.35 6.21 -13.85
CA ARG A 177 13.56 6.98 -14.12
C ARG A 177 14.68 6.55 -13.17
N ILE A 178 15.90 6.51 -13.69
CA ILE A 178 17.12 6.27 -12.94
C ILE A 178 18.01 7.50 -13.00
N ARG A 179 18.67 7.80 -11.88
CA ARG A 179 19.72 8.81 -11.81
C ARG A 179 20.96 8.26 -11.11
N ILE A 180 22.14 8.46 -11.70
CA ILE A 180 23.43 8.08 -11.11
C ILE A 180 24.34 9.32 -11.12
N PRO A 181 24.35 10.13 -10.05
CA PRO A 181 25.04 11.42 -10.05
C PRO A 181 26.55 11.34 -10.33
N ALA A 182 27.22 10.27 -9.89
CA ALA A 182 28.66 10.10 -10.04
C ALA A 182 29.13 10.04 -11.51
N ILE A 183 28.24 9.66 -12.43
CA ILE A 183 28.52 9.50 -13.87
C ILE A 183 27.53 10.28 -14.74
N ASP A 184 26.80 11.23 -14.15
CA ASP A 184 25.82 12.11 -14.81
C ASP A 184 24.74 11.36 -15.62
N VAL A 185 24.32 10.20 -15.14
CA VAL A 185 23.23 9.44 -15.78
C VAL A 185 21.89 9.93 -15.29
N ASP A 186 21.00 10.19 -16.24
CA ASP A 186 19.61 10.59 -16.02
C ASP A 186 18.73 10.10 -17.18
N ALA A 187 18.04 8.97 -16.99
CA ALA A 187 17.39 8.25 -18.07
C ALA A 187 16.05 7.64 -17.67
N PRO A 188 15.10 7.46 -18.61
CA PRO A 188 13.86 6.75 -18.35
C PRO A 188 14.12 5.26 -18.11
N ILE A 189 13.28 4.64 -17.27
CA ILE A 189 13.22 3.19 -17.10
C ILE A 189 12.02 2.66 -17.89
N VAL A 190 12.25 1.72 -18.79
CA VAL A 190 11.24 0.98 -19.54
C VAL A 190 11.14 -0.46 -19.07
N GLN A 191 10.00 -1.10 -19.26
CA GLN A 191 9.78 -2.49 -18.84
C GLN A 191 10.07 -3.45 -19.99
N GLY A 192 10.82 -4.51 -19.68
CA GLY A 192 11.40 -5.40 -20.66
C GLY A 192 12.74 -4.89 -21.17
N ASP A 193 13.65 -5.83 -21.43
CA ASP A 193 15.03 -5.63 -21.86
C ASP A 193 15.33 -6.29 -23.20
N GLY A 194 14.29 -6.36 -24.04
CA GLY A 194 14.41 -6.68 -25.44
C GLY A 194 15.06 -5.54 -26.24
N TRP A 195 15.34 -5.84 -27.51
CA TRP A 195 16.02 -4.94 -28.44
C TRP A 195 15.33 -3.58 -28.57
N GLU A 196 14.00 -3.57 -28.69
CA GLU A 196 13.20 -2.35 -28.89
C GLU A 196 13.10 -1.49 -27.62
N GLN A 197 13.22 -2.11 -26.43
CA GLN A 197 13.17 -1.43 -25.15
C GLN A 197 14.50 -0.76 -24.83
N LEU A 198 15.61 -1.46 -25.02
CA LEU A 198 16.95 -0.94 -24.76
C LEU A 198 17.31 0.28 -25.64
N GLN A 199 16.68 0.44 -26.80
CA GLN A 199 16.80 1.65 -27.62
C GLN A 199 16.19 2.91 -26.97
N LYS A 200 15.31 2.76 -25.99
CA LYS A 200 14.52 3.86 -25.39
C LYS A 200 15.14 4.40 -24.09
N GLY A 201 16.17 3.76 -23.56
CA GLY A 201 16.81 4.13 -22.30
C GLY A 201 17.23 2.90 -21.50
N VAL A 202 17.02 2.95 -20.18
CA VAL A 202 17.34 1.84 -19.29
C VAL A 202 16.16 0.88 -19.22
N ALA A 203 16.42 -0.40 -19.41
CA ALA A 203 15.40 -1.43 -19.43
C ALA A 203 15.43 -2.28 -18.16
N GLN A 204 14.26 -2.52 -17.56
CA GLN A 204 14.13 -3.46 -16.45
C GLN A 204 13.84 -4.87 -16.97
N HIS A 205 14.61 -5.86 -16.51
CA HIS A 205 14.36 -7.27 -16.82
C HIS A 205 13.02 -7.71 -16.19
N LEU A 206 12.17 -8.34 -17.00
CA LEU A 206 10.84 -8.78 -16.52
C LEU A 206 10.98 -9.90 -15.49
N GLY A 207 10.09 -9.90 -14.49
CA GLY A 207 10.11 -10.89 -13.40
C GLY A 207 11.14 -10.62 -12.31
N THR A 208 11.88 -9.51 -12.38
CA THR A 208 12.78 -9.06 -11.32
C THR A 208 12.09 -8.15 -10.32
N ALA A 209 12.69 -7.97 -9.14
CA ALA A 209 12.09 -7.17 -8.07
C ALA A 209 11.89 -5.71 -8.50
N GLY A 210 10.84 -5.07 -7.98
CA GLY A 210 10.62 -3.65 -8.14
C GLY A 210 11.50 -2.80 -7.21
N PRO A 211 11.50 -1.47 -7.40
CA PRO A 211 12.24 -0.56 -6.53
C PRO A 211 11.85 -0.71 -5.05
N GLY A 212 12.86 -0.87 -4.18
CA GLY A 212 12.72 -1.04 -2.73
C GLY A 212 12.08 -2.35 -2.28
N GLN A 213 11.80 -3.29 -3.18
CA GLN A 213 11.31 -4.61 -2.81
C GLN A 213 12.48 -5.54 -2.49
N ASN A 214 12.27 -6.49 -1.58
CA ASN A 214 13.21 -7.58 -1.37
C ASN A 214 13.36 -8.38 -2.66
N GLY A 215 14.60 -8.72 -3.01
CA GLY A 215 14.92 -9.28 -4.30
C GLY A 215 15.92 -8.42 -5.07
N ASN A 216 16.23 -8.89 -6.27
CA ASN A 216 17.17 -8.23 -7.16
C ASN A 216 16.40 -7.52 -8.25
N MET A 217 16.46 -6.19 -8.28
CA MET A 217 16.01 -5.37 -9.40
C MET A 217 17.12 -5.34 -10.45
N VAL A 218 16.83 -5.76 -11.68
CA VAL A 218 17.86 -5.82 -12.74
C VAL A 218 17.55 -4.79 -13.81
N LEU A 219 18.53 -3.92 -14.07
CA LEU A 219 18.46 -2.88 -15.08
C LEU A 219 19.60 -3.03 -16.10
N SER A 220 19.24 -2.97 -17.36
CA SER A 220 20.15 -3.13 -18.50
C SER A 220 20.16 -1.85 -19.35
N GLY A 221 21.31 -1.51 -19.91
CA GLY A 221 21.46 -0.36 -20.79
C GLY A 221 22.73 -0.43 -21.62
N HIS A 222 22.72 0.18 -22.80
CA HIS A 222 23.86 0.19 -23.71
C HIS A 222 25.00 1.10 -23.24
N ASN A 223 26.23 0.71 -23.55
CA ASN A 223 27.48 1.43 -23.26
C ASN A 223 27.99 2.27 -24.45
N ASP A 224 27.64 1.93 -25.69
CA ASP A 224 28.22 2.49 -26.92
C ASP A 224 27.20 2.82 -28.03
N VAL A 225 25.92 2.52 -27.79
CA VAL A 225 24.81 2.83 -28.69
C VAL A 225 23.62 3.45 -27.95
N TYR A 226 22.69 4.05 -28.71
CA TYR A 226 21.40 4.55 -28.21
C TYR A 226 21.51 5.45 -26.96
N GLY A 227 22.42 6.42 -27.01
CA GLY A 227 22.64 7.39 -25.93
C GLY A 227 23.65 6.94 -24.88
N GLU A 228 24.18 5.71 -24.98
CA GLU A 228 25.33 5.24 -24.20
C GLU A 228 25.12 5.38 -22.68
N VAL A 229 23.89 5.18 -22.22
CA VAL A 229 23.44 5.53 -20.85
C VAL A 229 24.31 4.89 -19.77
N PHE A 230 24.87 3.70 -20.03
CA PHE A 230 25.72 2.96 -19.11
C PHE A 230 27.21 2.91 -19.52
N ARG A 231 27.66 3.85 -20.35
CA ARG A 231 29.05 3.92 -20.82
C ARG A 231 30.12 3.87 -19.74
N TYR A 232 29.85 4.54 -18.62
CA TYR A 232 30.84 4.81 -17.57
C TYR A 232 30.58 4.03 -16.27
N LEU A 233 29.89 2.89 -16.33
CA LEU A 233 29.64 2.06 -15.15
C LEU A 233 30.93 1.60 -14.46
N ASP A 234 32.04 1.49 -15.19
CA ASP A 234 33.37 1.14 -14.69
C ASP A 234 34.00 2.21 -13.79
N GLN A 235 33.50 3.46 -13.86
CA GLN A 235 33.96 4.57 -13.03
C GLN A 235 33.30 4.61 -11.65
N LEU A 236 32.23 3.85 -11.45
CA LEU A 236 31.51 3.80 -10.18
C LEU A 236 32.34 3.14 -9.09
N LYS A 237 32.24 3.68 -7.88
CA LYS A 237 32.96 3.23 -6.70
C LYS A 237 31.99 2.79 -5.61
N PRO A 238 32.42 1.87 -4.72
CA PRO A 238 31.65 1.56 -3.53
C PRO A 238 31.31 2.84 -2.74
N GLY A 239 30.03 3.01 -2.39
CA GLY A 239 29.53 4.22 -1.74
C GLY A 239 28.82 5.21 -2.66
N ASP A 240 29.00 5.12 -3.99
CA ASP A 240 28.25 5.95 -4.93
C ASP A 240 26.75 5.63 -4.89
N GLN A 241 25.91 6.61 -5.22
CA GLN A 241 24.46 6.49 -5.14
C GLN A 241 23.82 6.26 -6.50
N VAL A 242 22.81 5.40 -6.53
CA VAL A 242 21.87 5.21 -7.63
C VAL A 242 20.47 5.50 -7.11
N VAL A 243 19.77 6.44 -7.73
CA VAL A 243 18.42 6.83 -7.33
C VAL A 243 17.41 6.35 -8.37
N ILE A 244 16.47 5.53 -7.95
CA ILE A 244 15.36 5.06 -8.77
C ILE A 244 14.09 5.83 -8.37
N TYR A 245 13.49 6.51 -9.33
CA TYR A 245 12.24 7.23 -9.13
C TYR A 245 11.07 6.35 -9.59
N SER A 246 10.06 6.23 -8.73
CA SER A 246 8.72 5.75 -9.09
C SER A 246 7.74 6.92 -9.17
N ALA A 247 6.48 6.65 -9.51
CA ALA A 247 5.43 7.67 -9.47
C ALA A 247 5.12 8.17 -8.04
N ARG A 248 5.52 7.41 -7.01
CA ARG A 248 5.20 7.71 -5.61
C ARG A 248 6.37 8.24 -4.80
N ARG A 249 7.57 7.70 -5.00
CA ARG A 249 8.77 8.06 -4.21
C ARG A 249 10.07 7.73 -4.94
N ALA A 250 11.18 8.15 -4.34
CA ALA A 250 12.52 7.79 -4.79
C ALA A 250 13.13 6.73 -3.85
N TYR A 251 13.90 5.83 -4.43
CA TYR A 251 14.63 4.76 -3.75
C TYR A 251 16.12 4.97 -4.01
N THR A 252 16.92 5.07 -2.95
CA THR A 252 18.38 5.26 -3.08
C THR A 252 19.07 3.94 -2.80
N TYR A 253 19.90 3.51 -3.73
CA TYR A 253 20.77 2.36 -3.62
C TYR A 253 22.22 2.83 -3.55
N ILE A 254 23.03 2.13 -2.75
CA ILE A 254 24.46 2.38 -2.59
C ILE A 254 25.23 1.30 -3.34
N ILE A 255 26.11 1.71 -4.26
CA ILE A 255 26.99 0.81 -4.99
C ILE A 255 27.89 0.07 -4.01
N THR A 256 27.97 -1.25 -4.16
CA THR A 256 28.89 -2.11 -3.40
C THR A 256 30.14 -2.46 -4.21
N GLY A 257 30.06 -2.43 -5.53
CA GLY A 257 31.17 -2.65 -6.44
C GLY A 257 30.71 -3.14 -7.81
N TRP A 258 31.67 -3.51 -8.65
CA TRP A 258 31.40 -4.06 -9.98
C TRP A 258 32.35 -5.21 -10.32
N THR A 259 31.94 -6.06 -11.26
CA THR A 259 32.73 -7.17 -11.81
C THR A 259 32.47 -7.34 -13.30
N LEU A 260 33.43 -7.93 -14.01
CA LEU A 260 33.23 -8.40 -15.38
C LEU A 260 32.82 -9.87 -15.37
N VAL A 261 31.88 -10.23 -16.23
CA VAL A 261 31.35 -11.59 -16.38
C VAL A 261 31.20 -11.94 -17.86
N GLU A 262 31.15 -13.23 -18.15
CA GLU A 262 30.79 -13.71 -19.49
C GLU A 262 29.29 -13.48 -19.76
N PRO A 263 28.88 -13.25 -21.02
CA PRO A 263 27.47 -13.05 -21.36
C PRO A 263 26.54 -14.19 -20.92
N THR A 264 27.05 -15.39 -20.71
CA THR A 264 26.27 -16.57 -20.27
C THR A 264 26.07 -16.66 -18.76
N GLN A 265 26.67 -15.78 -17.96
CA GLN A 265 26.60 -15.81 -16.49
C GLN A 265 25.31 -15.17 -15.96
N VAL A 266 24.17 -15.74 -16.33
CA VAL A 266 22.84 -15.20 -16.03
C VAL A 266 22.46 -15.25 -14.55
N GLU A 267 23.20 -16.02 -13.73
CA GLU A 267 23.03 -16.09 -12.27
C GLU A 267 23.18 -14.73 -11.57
N VAL A 268 23.81 -13.75 -12.22
CA VAL A 268 23.90 -12.37 -11.68
C VAL A 268 22.54 -11.68 -11.55
N MET A 269 21.52 -12.18 -12.25
CA MET A 269 20.15 -11.68 -12.24
C MET A 269 19.23 -12.41 -11.23
N ASP A 270 19.74 -13.46 -10.57
CA ASP A 270 18.95 -14.24 -9.62
C ASP A 270 18.50 -13.37 -8.44
N GLN A 271 17.36 -13.74 -7.84
CA GLN A 271 16.77 -13.01 -6.73
C GLN A 271 17.60 -13.14 -5.44
N THR A 272 17.66 -12.06 -4.68
CA THR A 272 18.35 -11.95 -3.39
C THR A 272 17.36 -11.88 -2.23
N PRO A 273 17.77 -12.23 -0.99
CA PRO A 273 16.90 -12.06 0.17
C PRO A 273 16.63 -10.58 0.51
N ASP A 274 17.62 -9.72 0.26
CA ASP A 274 17.57 -8.29 0.53
C ASP A 274 17.23 -7.49 -0.74
N ALA A 275 16.83 -6.23 -0.58
CA ALA A 275 16.57 -5.31 -1.68
C ALA A 275 17.89 -4.87 -2.36
N THR A 276 18.23 -5.50 -3.48
CA THR A 276 19.43 -5.19 -4.26
C THR A 276 19.08 -4.66 -5.65
N LEU A 277 20.05 -3.97 -6.25
CA LEU A 277 19.99 -3.48 -7.62
C LEU A 277 21.23 -3.99 -8.38
N THR A 278 21.00 -4.54 -9.56
CA THR A 278 22.04 -4.98 -10.49
C THR A 278 21.94 -4.16 -11.77
N LEU A 279 23.00 -3.41 -12.11
CA LEU A 279 23.11 -2.71 -13.39
C LEU A 279 23.99 -3.52 -14.34
N ILE A 280 23.55 -3.67 -15.58
CA ILE A 280 24.18 -4.51 -16.59
C ILE A 280 24.43 -3.70 -17.85
N SER A 281 25.65 -3.78 -18.37
CA SER A 281 25.98 -3.24 -19.69
C SER A 281 27.05 -4.09 -20.38
N CYS A 282 27.24 -3.85 -21.68
CA CYS A 282 28.33 -4.45 -22.42
C CYS A 282 29.68 -3.85 -22.04
N TYR A 283 30.73 -4.62 -22.24
CA TYR A 283 32.10 -4.20 -22.00
C TYR A 283 33.07 -5.09 -22.78
N PRO A 284 34.28 -4.62 -23.17
CA PRO A 284 34.71 -3.22 -23.24
C PRO A 284 33.98 -2.42 -24.32
N TYR A 285 34.04 -1.09 -24.23
CA TYR A 285 33.42 -0.16 -25.20
C TYR A 285 33.78 -0.51 -26.66
N LEU A 286 32.78 -0.62 -27.54
CA LEU A 286 32.87 -1.01 -28.96
C LEU A 286 33.39 -2.44 -29.22
N ILE A 287 33.54 -3.28 -28.18
CA ILE A 287 33.97 -4.68 -28.28
C ILE A 287 32.85 -5.62 -27.80
N ASP A 288 32.25 -5.29 -26.65
CA ASP A 288 31.03 -5.90 -26.10
C ASP A 288 31.05 -7.42 -25.92
N ASN A 289 32.24 -8.01 -25.84
CA ASN A 289 32.42 -9.45 -25.66
C ASN A 289 32.22 -9.94 -24.22
N GLN A 290 32.12 -9.01 -23.25
CA GLN A 290 31.86 -9.28 -21.84
C GLN A 290 30.71 -8.40 -21.35
N ARG A 291 30.35 -8.58 -20.08
CA ARG A 291 29.37 -7.75 -19.37
C ARG A 291 29.98 -7.16 -18.13
N ILE A 292 29.74 -5.86 -17.92
CA ILE A 292 29.98 -5.21 -16.64
C ILE A 292 28.73 -5.32 -15.78
N ILE A 293 28.91 -5.80 -14.55
CA ILE A 293 27.85 -5.98 -13.57
C ILE A 293 28.17 -5.11 -12.38
N VAL A 294 27.35 -4.09 -12.15
CA VAL A 294 27.43 -3.23 -10.97
C VAL A 294 26.37 -3.67 -9.98
N LYS A 295 26.76 -3.91 -8.72
CA LYS A 295 25.83 -4.26 -7.65
C LYS A 295 25.64 -3.11 -6.69
N ALA A 296 24.43 -2.97 -6.18
CA ALA A 296 24.06 -1.98 -5.19
C ALA A 296 23.02 -2.54 -4.21
N GLN A 297 22.98 -1.98 -3.00
CA GLN A 297 22.03 -2.35 -1.95
C GLN A 297 21.17 -1.14 -1.59
N LEU A 298 19.90 -1.37 -1.25
CA LEU A 298 19.02 -0.30 -0.80
C LEU A 298 19.63 0.38 0.44
N ALA A 299 19.69 1.71 0.44
CA ALA A 299 20.11 2.47 1.61
C ALA A 299 19.05 2.33 2.70
N ASP A 300 19.47 2.03 3.93
CA ASP A 300 18.60 2.07 5.10
C ASP A 300 18.01 3.49 5.25
N ALA A 301 16.69 3.56 5.43
CA ALA A 301 15.94 4.82 5.57
C ALA A 301 16.09 5.45 6.96
#